data_AF-A0A1Q8EEE7-F1
#
_entry.id   AF-A0A1Q8EEE7-F1
#
_cell.length_a   1.000
_cell.length_b   1.000
_cell.length_c   1.000
_cell.angle_alpha   90.00
_cell.angle_beta   90.00
_cell.angle_gamma   90.00
#
_symmetry.space_group_name_H-M   'P 1'
#
loop_
_entity.id
_entity.type
_entity.pdbx_description
1 polymer ?
#
loop_
_entity_poly.entity_id
_entity_poly.type
_entity_poly.pdbx_seq_one_letter_code
_entity_poly.pdbx_strand_id
1 'polypeptide(L)'
;MNKLGSLFLDDFIKENKPIFFQLTGRGLLLVIGAVMTLGVTFLLFFFGYPDFLVAAIALILFAPTIVFGLGIDRKLSLVERFYFWILTKRRIYQLENQDRKEYHPRDFIQEKTVRETDPV
;
A
#
# COMPACT_ATOMS: atom_id res chain seq x y z
N MET A 1 7.33 14.15 24.91
CA MET A 1 5.94 13.89 24.48
C MET A 1 5.97 12.75 23.47
N ASN A 2 5.52 11.54 23.86
CA ASN A 2 5.55 10.35 23.02
C ASN A 2 4.51 10.47 21.91
N LYS A 3 4.95 10.59 20.66
CA LYS A 3 4.07 10.50 19.49
C LYS A 3 3.52 9.07 19.42
N LEU A 4 2.19 8.91 19.42
CA LEU A 4 1.55 7.62 19.23
C LEU A 4 1.90 7.04 17.85
N GLY A 5 2.09 5.73 17.78
CA GLY A 5 2.76 5.01 16.68
C GLY A 5 2.23 5.24 15.25
N SER A 6 1.03 5.80 15.07
CA SER A 6 0.52 6.19 13.75
C SER A 6 1.27 7.40 13.16
N LEU A 7 1.76 8.32 13.99
CA LEU A 7 2.54 9.50 13.56
C LEU A 7 4.01 9.17 13.26
N PHE A 8 4.52 8.05 13.78
CA PHE A 8 5.86 7.57 13.44
C PHE A 8 5.92 6.98 12.04
N LEU A 9 4.85 6.32 11.56
CA LEU A 9 4.81 5.78 10.20
C LEU A 9 4.82 6.88 9.14
N ASP A 10 4.23 8.04 9.44
CA ASP A 10 4.18 9.19 8.52
C ASP A 10 5.58 9.70 8.16
N ASP A 11 6.50 9.75 9.14
CA ASP A 11 7.89 10.16 8.94
C ASP A 11 8.68 9.16 8.05
N PHE A 12 8.21 7.92 7.89
CA PHE A 12 8.81 6.90 7.01
C PHE A 12 8.19 6.85 5.60
N ILE A 13 7.09 7.56 5.35
CA ILE A 13 6.54 7.72 4.01
C ILE A 13 7.50 8.64 3.27
N LYS A 14 8.55 8.06 2.66
CA LYS A 14 9.52 8.78 1.84
C LYS A 14 8.79 9.66 0.83
N GLU A 15 8.80 10.95 1.12
CA GLU A 15 8.35 11.99 0.22
C GLU A 15 9.08 11.80 -1.12
N ASN A 16 8.35 11.88 -2.23
CA ASN A 16 8.89 11.54 -3.55
C ASN A 16 9.99 12.55 -3.90
N LYS A 17 11.25 12.17 -3.67
CA LYS A 17 12.38 13.03 -4.01
C LYS A 17 12.44 13.21 -5.55
N PRO A 18 12.64 14.44 -6.04
CA PRO A 18 12.88 14.67 -7.46
C PRO A 18 14.19 13.98 -7.85
N ILE A 19 14.16 13.29 -8.99
CA ILE A 19 15.32 12.53 -9.48
C ILE A 19 16.01 13.30 -10.62
N PHE A 20 15.24 13.92 -11.52
CA PHE A 20 15.77 14.58 -12.71
C PHE A 20 14.88 15.75 -13.13
N PHE A 21 15.43 16.96 -13.35
CA PHE A 21 14.67 18.17 -13.73
C PHE A 21 13.39 18.42 -12.91
N GLN A 22 13.45 18.23 -11.59
CA GLN A 22 12.28 18.36 -10.69
C GLN A 22 11.16 17.31 -10.92
N LEU A 23 11.31 16.38 -11.87
CA LEU A 23 10.43 15.24 -12.02
C LEU A 23 10.74 14.20 -10.93
N THR A 24 9.69 13.76 -10.26
CA THR A 24 9.73 12.58 -9.40
C THR A 24 9.89 11.33 -10.27
N GLY A 25 10.40 10.22 -9.70
CA GLY A 25 10.51 8.95 -10.45
C GLY A 25 9.19 8.49 -11.08
N ARG A 26 8.05 8.85 -10.47
CA ARG A 26 6.71 8.61 -11.01
C ARG A 26 6.41 9.48 -12.23
N GLY A 27 6.82 10.74 -12.20
CA GLY A 27 6.74 11.63 -13.36
C GLY A 27 7.59 11.13 -14.53
N LEU A 28 8.78 10.59 -14.26
CA LEU A 28 9.61 9.98 -15.30
C LEU A 28 8.92 8.76 -15.94
N LEU A 29 8.30 7.90 -15.11
CA LEU A 29 7.54 6.75 -15.58
C LEU A 29 6.34 7.15 -16.45
N LEU A 30 5.64 8.25 -16.12
CA LEU A 30 4.60 8.81 -17.00
C LEU A 30 5.15 9.19 -18.36
N VAL A 31 6.24 9.93 -18.39
CA VAL A 31 6.83 10.43 -19.65
C VAL A 31 7.29 9.27 -20.52
N ILE A 32 8.01 8.31 -19.95
CA ILE A 32 8.45 7.11 -20.67
C ILE A 32 7.24 6.31 -21.17
N GLY A 33 6.22 6.13 -20.33
CA GLY A 33 4.98 5.46 -20.70
C GLY A 33 4.23 6.15 -21.84
N ALA A 34 4.15 7.47 -21.80
CA ALA A 34 3.52 8.30 -22.83
C ALA A 34 4.28 8.21 -24.16
N VAL A 35 5.60 8.31 -24.13
CA VAL A 35 6.44 8.20 -25.34
C VAL A 35 6.33 6.80 -25.96
N MET A 36 6.38 5.75 -25.14
CA MET A 36 6.22 4.37 -25.60
C MET A 36 4.83 4.11 -26.21
N THR A 37 3.77 4.55 -25.54
CA THR A 37 2.40 4.40 -26.03
C THR A 37 2.18 5.15 -27.33
N LEU A 38 2.65 6.39 -27.44
CA LEU A 38 2.62 7.15 -28.69
C LEU A 38 3.38 6.43 -29.81
N GLY A 39 4.59 5.93 -29.53
CA GLY A 39 5.39 5.19 -30.52
C GLY A 39 4.70 3.94 -31.04
N VAL A 40 4.15 3.12 -30.15
CA VAL A 40 3.39 1.90 -30.53
C VAL A 40 2.13 2.26 -31.29
N THR A 41 1.37 3.25 -30.83
CA THR A 41 0.13 3.69 -31.46
C THR A 41 0.39 4.22 -32.88
N PHE A 42 1.45 5.01 -33.06
CA PHE A 42 1.87 5.53 -34.35
C PHE A 42 2.27 4.40 -35.32
N LEU A 43 3.02 3.40 -34.85
CA LEU A 43 3.37 2.22 -35.65
C LEU A 43 2.12 1.45 -36.08
N LEU A 44 1.17 1.23 -35.18
CA LEU A 44 -0.07 0.51 -35.50
C LEU A 44 -0.92 1.26 -36.55
N PHE A 45 -1.01 2.59 -36.44
CA PHE A 45 -1.65 3.41 -37.48
C PHE A 45 -0.91 3.32 -38.82
N PHE A 46 0.43 3.36 -38.80
CA PHE A 46 1.25 3.24 -40.01
C PHE A 46 1.03 1.89 -40.74
N PHE A 47 0.83 0.80 -39.98
CA PHE A 47 0.51 -0.51 -40.54
C PHE A 47 -0.97 -0.68 -40.93
N GLY A 48 -1.82 0.34 -40.72
CA GLY A 48 -3.23 0.30 -41.11
C GLY A 48 -4.11 -0.60 -40.25
N TYR A 49 -3.76 -0.80 -38.97
CA TYR A 49 -4.62 -1.53 -38.05
C TYR A 49 -5.95 -0.78 -37.83
N PRO A 50 -7.06 -1.52 -37.59
CA PRO A 50 -8.36 -0.89 -37.37
C PRO A 50 -8.37 -0.08 -36.08
N ASP A 51 -9.01 1.09 -36.12
CA ASP A 51 -9.01 2.09 -35.04
C ASP A 51 -9.39 1.52 -33.68
N PHE A 52 -10.36 0.59 -33.63
CA PHE A 52 -10.78 -0.05 -32.39
C PHE A 52 -9.65 -0.84 -31.72
N LEU A 53 -8.84 -1.59 -32.51
CA LEU A 53 -7.69 -2.33 -31.96
C LEU A 53 -6.61 -1.37 -31.49
N VAL A 54 -6.34 -0.32 -32.26
CA VAL A 54 -5.34 0.69 -31.89
C VAL A 54 -5.73 1.38 -30.57
N ALA A 55 -6.99 1.78 -30.43
CA ALA A 55 -7.50 2.38 -29.21
C ALA A 55 -7.44 1.42 -28.00
N ALA A 56 -7.80 0.15 -28.18
CA ALA A 56 -7.72 -0.86 -27.13
C ALA A 56 -6.27 -1.06 -26.65
N ILE A 57 -5.32 -1.20 -27.58
CA ILE A 57 -3.90 -1.38 -27.26
C ILE A 57 -3.33 -0.14 -26.57
N ALA A 58 -3.65 1.06 -27.08
CA ALA A 58 -3.22 2.32 -26.47
C ALA A 58 -3.72 2.45 -25.03
N LEU A 59 -4.99 2.11 -24.78
CA LEU A 59 -5.58 2.16 -23.44
C LEU A 59 -4.91 1.15 -22.49
N ILE A 60 -4.67 -0.08 -22.94
CA ILE A 60 -4.01 -1.11 -22.13
C ILE A 60 -2.59 -0.70 -21.74
N LEU A 61 -1.83 -0.10 -22.67
CA LEU A 61 -0.46 0.36 -22.39
C LEU A 61 -0.42 1.64 -21.56
N PHE A 62 -1.34 2.58 -21.79
CA PHE A 62 -1.30 3.90 -21.16
C PHE A 62 -1.99 3.96 -19.79
N ALA A 63 -3.07 3.20 -19.58
CA ALA A 63 -3.79 3.17 -18.31
C ALA A 63 -2.90 2.88 -17.09
N PRO A 64 -2.04 1.83 -17.07
CA PRO A 64 -1.21 1.56 -15.89
C PRO A 64 -0.21 2.69 -15.63
N THR A 65 0.37 3.27 -16.69
CA THR A 65 1.37 4.34 -16.53
C THR A 65 0.72 5.59 -15.94
N ILE A 66 -0.51 5.95 -16.34
CA ILE A 66 -1.31 7.01 -15.71
C ILE A 66 -1.53 6.73 -14.22
N VAL A 67 -2.02 5.52 -13.87
CA VAL A 67 -2.40 5.18 -12.48
C VAL A 67 -1.21 5.29 -11.52
N PHE A 68 -0.06 4.72 -11.89
CA PHE A 68 1.14 4.76 -11.06
C PHE A 68 1.82 6.13 -11.09
N GLY A 69 1.82 6.75 -12.26
CA GLY A 69 2.54 7.96 -12.53
C GLY A 69 1.91 9.21 -11.89
N LEU A 70 0.58 9.33 -11.93
CA LEU A 70 -0.16 10.40 -11.25
C LEU A 70 -0.33 10.16 -9.74
N GLY A 71 0.11 9.00 -9.25
CA GLY A 71 0.00 8.64 -7.85
C GLY A 71 -1.42 8.32 -7.37
N ILE A 72 -2.31 7.94 -8.31
CA ILE A 72 -3.68 7.50 -8.01
C ILE A 72 -3.64 6.24 -7.15
N ASP A 73 -2.63 5.39 -7.36
CA ASP A 73 -2.32 4.21 -6.55
C ASP A 73 -2.23 4.52 -5.05
N ARG A 74 -1.55 5.61 -4.67
CA ARG A 74 -1.42 6.05 -3.28
C ARG A 74 -2.70 6.70 -2.76
N LYS A 75 -3.34 7.56 -3.56
CA LYS A 75 -4.61 8.21 -3.16
C LYS A 75 -5.70 7.21 -2.82
N LEU A 76 -5.75 6.10 -3.54
CA LEU A 76 -6.76 5.06 -3.38
C LEU A 76 -6.27 3.87 -2.55
N SER A 77 -5.07 3.93 -1.96
CA SER A 77 -4.44 2.80 -1.23
C SER A 77 -4.44 1.48 -2.03
N LEU A 78 -4.42 1.56 -3.36
CA LEU A 78 -4.66 0.40 -4.23
C LEU A 78 -3.60 -0.68 -4.03
N VAL A 79 -2.34 -0.27 -3.88
CA VAL A 79 -1.22 -1.18 -3.63
C VAL A 79 -1.40 -1.90 -2.30
N GLU A 80 -1.77 -1.19 -1.25
CA GLU A 80 -1.99 -1.75 0.09
C GLU A 80 -3.19 -2.69 0.13
N ARG A 81 -4.29 -2.31 -0.54
CA ARG A 81 -5.48 -3.15 -0.69
C ARG A 81 -5.21 -4.42 -1.48
N PHE A 82 -4.47 -4.30 -2.58
CA PHE A 82 -4.07 -5.43 -3.41
C PHE A 82 -3.12 -6.37 -2.64
N TYR A 83 -2.14 -5.79 -1.93
CA TYR A 83 -1.23 -6.53 -1.06
C TYR A 83 -1.99 -7.25 0.07
N PHE A 84 -2.95 -6.59 0.70
CA PHE A 84 -3.82 -7.17 1.71
C PHE A 84 -4.69 -8.30 1.15
N TRP A 85 -5.18 -8.17 -0.08
CA TRP A 85 -6.00 -9.19 -0.73
C TRP A 85 -5.19 -10.44 -1.10
N ILE A 86 -3.96 -10.27 -1.59
CA ILE A 86 -3.05 -11.38 -1.91
C ILE A 86 -2.56 -12.08 -0.65
N LEU A 87 -2.24 -11.33 0.40
CA LEU A 87 -1.91 -11.91 1.69
C LEU A 87 -3.17 -12.59 2.24
N THR A 88 -3.27 -13.90 2.02
CA THR A 88 -4.17 -14.77 2.78
C THR A 88 -3.77 -14.63 4.25
N LYS A 89 -4.39 -13.69 4.94
CA LYS A 89 -4.14 -13.49 6.36
C LYS A 89 -4.72 -14.70 7.08
N ARG A 90 -3.86 -15.65 7.48
CA ARG A 90 -4.16 -16.43 8.68
C ARG A 90 -4.29 -15.38 9.78
N ARG A 91 -5.53 -15.07 10.19
CA ARG A 91 -5.77 -14.33 11.42
C ARG A 91 -5.29 -15.25 12.53
N ILE A 92 -3.99 -15.20 12.82
CA ILE A 92 -3.48 -15.64 14.09
C ILE A 92 -3.99 -14.56 15.03
N TYR A 93 -5.22 -14.72 15.51
CA TYR A 93 -5.58 -14.05 16.74
C TYR A 93 -4.45 -14.42 17.69
N GLN A 94 -3.84 -13.44 18.34
CA GLN A 94 -3.28 -13.72 19.65
C GLN A 94 -4.50 -14.18 20.47
N LEU A 95 -4.87 -15.45 20.31
CA LEU A 95 -5.34 -16.23 21.43
C LEU A 95 -4.19 -16.03 22.38
N GLU A 96 -4.42 -15.11 23.32
CA GLU A 96 -3.64 -14.98 24.52
C GLU A 96 -3.37 -16.42 24.90
N ASN A 97 -2.15 -16.88 24.64
CA ASN A 97 -1.66 -18.10 25.23
C ASN A 97 -1.63 -17.70 26.68
N GLN A 98 -2.79 -17.90 27.30
CA GLN A 98 -2.95 -18.04 28.70
C GLN A 98 -2.20 -19.33 29.00
N ASP A 99 -0.87 -19.24 28.95
CA ASP A 99 -0.03 -19.88 29.93
C ASP A 99 -0.64 -19.43 31.25
N ARG A 100 -1.67 -20.19 31.68
CA ARG A 100 -2.14 -20.17 33.04
C ARG A 100 -0.88 -20.45 33.82
N LYS A 101 -0.28 -19.40 34.37
CA LYS A 101 0.82 -19.56 35.32
C LYS A 101 0.31 -20.57 36.35
N GLU A 102 0.94 -21.75 36.40
CA GLU A 102 0.63 -22.72 37.42
C GLU A 102 1.04 -22.09 38.75
N TYR A 103 0.06 -21.58 39.49
CA TYR A 103 0.30 -20.96 40.79
C TYR A 103 0.66 -22.07 41.77
N HIS A 104 1.89 -22.03 42.30
CA HIS A 104 2.26 -22.89 43.41
C HIS A 104 1.79 -22.27 44.74
N PRO A 105 1.52 -23.09 45.78
CA PRO A 105 1.06 -22.60 47.08
C PRO A 105 2.01 -21.63 47.79
N ARG A 106 3.24 -21.50 47.27
CA ARG A 106 4.32 -20.66 47.83
C ARG A 106 4.53 -19.39 47.04
N ASP A 107 3.82 -19.21 45.94
CA ASP A 107 3.98 -18.05 45.09
C ASP A 107 3.26 -16.86 45.72
N PHE A 108 3.99 -15.76 45.89
CA PHE A 108 3.42 -14.53 46.40
C PHE A 108 2.60 -13.85 45.30
N ILE A 109 1.28 -14.01 45.38
CA ILE A 109 0.32 -13.32 44.50
C ILE A 109 -0.01 -11.98 45.14
N GLN A 110 0.37 -10.89 44.49
CA GLN A 110 -0.01 -9.55 44.93
C GLN A 110 -1.53 -9.40 44.78
N GLU A 111 -2.22 -9.13 45.89
CA GLU A 111 -3.66 -8.92 45.89
C GLU A 111 -3.98 -7.67 45.06
N LYS A 112 -4.82 -7.82 44.02
CA LYS A 112 -5.28 -6.68 43.22
C LYS A 112 -6.19 -5.82 44.12
N THR A 113 -5.78 -4.58 44.37
CA THR A 113 -6.51 -3.61 45.21
C THR A 113 -7.89 -3.22 44.66
N VAL A 114 -8.21 -3.56 43.40
CA VAL A 114 -9.47 -3.19 42.75
C VAL A 114 -10.09 -4.43 42.11
N ARG A 115 -11.37 -4.68 42.40
CA ARG A 115 -12.14 -5.73 41.72
C ARG A 115 -12.78 -5.16 40.45
N GLU A 116 -12.78 -5.94 39.38
CA GLU A 116 -13.41 -5.58 38.09
C GLU A 116 -14.95 -5.46 38.18
N THR A 117 -15.52 -5.74 39.35
CA THR A 117 -16.95 -5.63 39.69
C THR A 117 -17.26 -4.43 40.58
N ASP A 118 -16.26 -3.66 41.02
CA ASP A 118 -16.54 -2.44 41.77
C ASP A 118 -17.18 -1.39 40.84
N PRO A 119 -18.36 -0.85 41.20
CA PRO A 119 -18.97 0.22 40.43
C PRO A 119 -18.10 1.49 40.52
N VAL A 120 -17.90 2.12 39.37
CA VAL A 120 -17.22 3.43 39.22
C VAL A 120 -18.03 4.53 39.88
#